data_AF-I2Q955-F1
#
_entry.id   AF-I2Q955-F1
#
_cell.length_a   1.000
_cell.length_b   1.000
_cell.length_c   1.000
_cell.angle_alpha   90.00
_cell.angle_beta   90.00
_cell.angle_gamma   90.00
#
_symmetry.space_group_name_H-M   'P 1'
#
loop_
_entity.id
_entity.type
_entity.pdbx_description
1 polymer ?
#
loop_
_entity_poly.entity_id
_entity_poly.type
_entity_poly.pdbx_seq_one_letter_code
_entity_poly.pdbx_strand_id
1 'polypeptide(L)'
;MPPGGETVVGKGFRFVSQLLASLSLLIASPLAADEFRSPSLTALRVDWRAALDQLRTEINAHPRVADDFIFAPRRSVPRYDPRTMPALVQLNAISSQFFTGISRSSVPVLLPFDAAAYFEARHNGAPATVALSRYQADFNSVDMFDAGPAGYSATFSFEPGTGDGMPSRVFARPVEVQITGSALVYDIADPSGGKGEPVKPLAALYPDLRKFIREGYVRYAFTRFGVAYVVSIQCLDSVAKPRRLACKEAYPVAERFLKALRVAGGQRMRPLTDIASNILDRPAARSPDFTYRPSGDIIPNTGYRKQGGHPDVMAYAQIRFPLEKAPAFVHSQSYAKRDKMESTTAYPWRDNFCESRSFEVWQCGGGYGHQGEDIRAAECPSPGEGRQACDPKQRAIVAVRDARVIRASKDQAVTLQINSRTEHIRFRYMHMNPQALNADGLLNGRIVSEGEKIGVVSNYLDHPAGTSMHLHFDVQVFTRDGWIWVSPYVTLVSAYERLIHARGREVGPEIAGTPQPVAHALPEDVLKPDLREGSGGDEN
;
A
#
# COMPACT_ATOMS: atom_id res chain seq x y z
N MET A 1 -35.71 2.01 -79.86
CA MET A 1 -36.25 0.73 -80.36
C MET A 1 -35.14 0.01 -81.15
N PRO A 2 -35.06 -1.32 -81.07
CA PRO A 2 -33.88 -2.06 -80.56
C PRO A 2 -33.27 -2.95 -81.69
N PRO A 3 -32.51 -4.08 -81.50
CA PRO A 3 -32.38 -5.09 -80.42
C PRO A 3 -30.93 -5.20 -79.85
N GLY A 4 -30.57 -5.91 -78.78
CA GLY A 4 -31.17 -7.01 -78.02
C GLY A 4 -30.25 -8.26 -78.06
N GLY A 5 -29.83 -8.79 -76.89
CA GLY A 5 -29.13 -10.10 -76.71
C GLY A 5 -27.96 -10.02 -75.70
N GLU A 6 -28.16 -10.28 -74.42
CA GLU A 6 -28.11 -11.56 -73.65
C GLU A 6 -26.71 -11.99 -73.13
N THR A 7 -26.57 -11.84 -71.80
CA THR A 7 -25.89 -12.65 -70.76
C THR A 7 -24.66 -13.52 -71.08
N VAL A 8 -23.59 -13.39 -70.25
CA VAL A 8 -23.11 -14.44 -69.32
C VAL A 8 -22.35 -13.79 -68.15
N VAL A 9 -22.77 -14.10 -66.92
CA VAL A 9 -22.09 -13.79 -65.66
C VAL A 9 -21.06 -14.88 -65.36
N GLY A 10 -19.80 -14.50 -65.22
CA GLY A 10 -18.69 -15.39 -64.84
C GLY A 10 -17.88 -14.80 -63.68
N LYS A 11 -17.87 -15.54 -62.57
CA LYS A 11 -17.24 -15.25 -61.27
C LYS A 11 -15.72 -15.02 -61.39
N GLY A 12 -15.20 -14.05 -60.64
CA GLY A 12 -13.78 -13.95 -60.32
C GLY A 12 -13.45 -12.72 -59.48
N PHE A 13 -12.71 -12.90 -58.40
CA PHE A 13 -12.14 -11.88 -57.50
C PHE A 13 -13.02 -11.34 -56.36
N ARG A 14 -13.28 -12.22 -55.38
CA ARG A 14 -13.37 -11.83 -53.96
C ARG A 14 -12.48 -12.75 -53.13
N PHE A 15 -11.18 -12.45 -53.07
CA PHE A 15 -10.27 -13.01 -52.08
C PHE A 15 -9.08 -12.06 -51.99
N VAL A 16 -9.16 -11.06 -51.11
CA VAL A 16 -8.08 -10.49 -50.24
C VAL A 16 -8.73 -9.33 -49.47
N SER A 17 -9.45 -9.63 -48.39
CA SER A 17 -9.79 -8.62 -47.36
C SER A 17 -10.38 -9.24 -46.07
N GLN A 18 -9.99 -10.48 -45.74
CA GLN A 18 -10.42 -11.15 -44.50
C GLN A 18 -9.24 -11.83 -43.77
N LEU A 19 -8.07 -11.17 -43.73
CA LEU A 19 -6.90 -11.67 -42.99
C LEU A 19 -6.29 -10.65 -42.02
N LEU A 20 -7.03 -9.60 -41.65
CA LEU A 20 -6.62 -8.61 -40.62
C LEU A 20 -7.71 -8.34 -39.58
N ALA A 21 -8.59 -9.32 -39.31
CA ALA A 21 -9.63 -9.22 -38.28
C ALA A 21 -9.75 -10.50 -37.43
N SER A 22 -8.63 -11.19 -37.19
CA SER A 22 -8.61 -12.45 -36.43
C SER A 22 -7.34 -12.62 -35.59
N LEU A 23 -6.77 -11.53 -35.07
CA LEU A 23 -5.67 -11.59 -34.09
C LEU A 23 -5.87 -10.63 -32.91
N SER A 24 -7.08 -10.59 -32.37
CA SER A 24 -7.37 -10.03 -31.04
C SER A 24 -8.20 -11.02 -30.22
N LEU A 25 -7.87 -12.31 -30.29
CA LEU A 25 -8.25 -13.25 -29.26
C LEU A 25 -7.25 -13.07 -28.13
N LEU A 26 -7.63 -12.27 -27.14
CA LEU A 26 -7.09 -12.37 -25.79
C LEU A 26 -7.25 -13.84 -25.38
N ILE A 27 -6.16 -14.61 -25.47
CA ILE A 27 -6.09 -15.94 -24.88
C ILE A 27 -6.06 -15.69 -23.37
N ALA A 28 -7.23 -15.53 -22.76
CA ALA A 28 -7.40 -15.85 -21.36
C ALA A 28 -7.25 -17.38 -21.29
N SER A 29 -6.00 -17.85 -21.18
CA SER A 29 -5.75 -19.25 -20.86
C SER A 29 -6.47 -19.51 -19.54
N PRO A 30 -7.32 -20.54 -19.43
CA PRO A 30 -7.82 -20.97 -18.13
C PRO A 30 -6.59 -21.22 -17.25
N LEU A 31 -6.52 -20.53 -16.10
CA LEU A 31 -5.44 -20.72 -15.15
C LEU A 31 -5.39 -22.21 -14.80
N ALA A 32 -4.21 -22.82 -14.95
CA ALA A 32 -4.01 -24.14 -14.38
C ALA A 32 -4.15 -24.00 -12.86
N ALA A 33 -5.00 -24.83 -12.25
CA ALA A 33 -4.95 -25.05 -10.81
C ALA A 33 -3.49 -25.39 -10.47
N ASP A 34 -2.87 -24.62 -9.55
CA ASP A 34 -1.42 -24.67 -9.17
C ASP A 34 -0.49 -23.57 -9.78
N GLU A 35 -0.96 -22.58 -10.55
CA GLU A 35 -0.11 -21.42 -10.95
C GLU A 35 -0.24 -20.20 -10.01
N PHE A 36 0.87 -19.76 -9.42
CA PHE A 36 0.95 -18.48 -8.69
C PHE A 36 1.54 -17.39 -9.57
N ARG A 37 1.07 -16.15 -9.38
CA ARG A 37 1.55 -15.00 -10.14
C ARG A 37 2.00 -13.85 -9.25
N SER A 38 2.90 -13.02 -9.75
CA SER A 38 3.19 -11.71 -9.18
C SER A 38 2.11 -10.71 -9.58
N PRO A 39 1.84 -9.66 -8.78
CA PRO A 39 0.97 -8.57 -9.21
C PRO A 39 1.59 -7.77 -10.37
N SER A 40 0.74 -7.08 -11.13
CA SER A 40 1.17 -6.01 -12.03
C SER A 40 1.35 -4.71 -11.25
N LEU A 41 2.34 -3.90 -11.60
CA LEU A 41 2.55 -2.58 -11.01
C LEU A 41 2.74 -1.53 -12.11
N THR A 42 2.08 -0.39 -11.94
CA THR A 42 2.18 0.76 -12.83
C THR A 42 3.17 1.79 -12.27
N ALA A 43 4.14 2.19 -13.09
CA ALA A 43 5.12 3.22 -12.82
C ALA A 43 4.65 4.59 -13.32
N LEU A 44 4.27 5.46 -12.39
CA LEU A 44 3.82 6.82 -12.64
C LEU A 44 4.98 7.73 -13.07
N ARG A 45 4.69 8.64 -14.01
CA ARG A 45 5.68 9.59 -14.54
C ARG A 45 5.71 10.86 -13.70
N VAL A 46 6.83 11.07 -13.03
CA VAL A 46 7.04 12.22 -12.15
C VAL A 46 7.37 13.49 -12.94
N ASP A 47 6.57 14.54 -12.78
CA ASP A 47 6.79 15.87 -13.34
C ASP A 47 7.57 16.77 -12.38
N TRP A 48 8.89 16.63 -12.41
CA TRP A 48 9.81 17.47 -11.64
C TRP A 48 9.83 18.94 -12.07
N ARG A 49 9.36 19.27 -13.28
CA ARG A 49 9.29 20.68 -13.72
C ARG A 49 8.17 21.38 -12.97
N ALA A 50 6.97 20.80 -12.95
CA ALA A 50 5.84 21.33 -12.19
C ALA A 50 6.15 21.45 -10.70
N ALA A 51 6.88 20.48 -10.12
CA ALA A 51 7.33 20.55 -8.73
C ALA A 51 8.29 21.72 -8.47
N LEU A 52 9.24 21.96 -9.38
CA LEU A 52 10.16 23.10 -9.29
C LEU A 52 9.46 24.45 -9.45
N ASP A 53 8.47 24.54 -10.33
CA ASP A 53 7.69 25.77 -10.53
C ASP A 53 6.85 26.11 -9.28
N GLN A 54 6.27 25.08 -8.63
CA GLN A 54 5.63 25.27 -7.33
C GLN A 54 6.64 25.71 -6.25
N LEU A 55 7.79 25.02 -6.13
CA LEU A 55 8.83 25.39 -5.17
C LEU A 55 9.32 26.83 -5.38
N ARG A 56 9.49 27.27 -6.63
CA ARG A 56 9.86 28.65 -6.95
C ARG A 56 8.82 29.64 -6.43
N THR A 57 7.54 29.32 -6.58
CA THR A 57 6.45 30.16 -6.07
C THR A 57 6.46 30.24 -4.54
N GLU A 58 6.69 29.10 -3.87
CA GLU A 58 6.78 29.01 -2.41
C GLU A 58 7.97 29.80 -1.86
N ILE A 59 9.15 29.69 -2.47
CA ILE A 59 10.36 30.43 -2.07
C ILE A 59 10.21 31.94 -2.36
N ASN A 60 9.67 32.31 -3.52
CA ASN A 60 9.50 33.73 -3.89
C ASN A 60 8.48 34.47 -3.01
N ALA A 61 7.61 33.75 -2.28
CA ALA A 61 6.76 34.35 -1.26
C ALA A 61 7.55 34.87 -0.05
N HIS A 62 8.84 34.51 0.06
CA HIS A 62 9.78 34.94 1.09
C HIS A 62 11.02 35.62 0.45
N PRO A 63 10.91 36.89 0.01
CA PRO A 63 11.94 37.54 -0.79
C PRO A 63 13.33 37.59 -0.14
N ARG A 64 13.42 37.58 1.20
CA ARG A 64 14.70 37.66 1.93
C ARG A 64 15.61 36.44 1.72
N VAL A 65 15.03 35.30 1.37
CA VAL A 65 15.77 34.06 1.14
C VAL A 65 15.67 33.56 -0.29
N ALA A 66 14.95 34.30 -1.16
CA ALA A 66 14.73 33.89 -2.54
C ALA A 66 16.04 33.82 -3.34
N ASP A 67 16.95 34.77 -3.11
CA ASP A 67 18.26 34.85 -3.79
C ASP A 67 19.20 33.71 -3.38
N ASP A 68 18.94 33.04 -2.25
CA ASP A 68 19.72 31.88 -1.81
C ASP A 68 19.41 30.62 -2.64
N PHE A 69 18.31 30.60 -3.39
CA PHE A 69 17.88 29.44 -4.19
C PHE A 69 18.21 29.57 -5.68
N ILE A 70 18.86 28.54 -6.23
CA ILE A 70 19.24 28.51 -7.64
C ILE A 70 18.29 27.61 -8.42
N PHE A 71 17.37 28.24 -9.15
CA PHE A 71 16.39 27.54 -10.00
C PHE A 71 16.87 27.27 -11.43
N ALA A 72 18.00 27.84 -11.84
CA ALA A 72 18.59 27.57 -13.14
C ALA A 72 19.15 26.14 -13.20
N PRO A 73 18.73 25.29 -14.15
CA PRO A 73 19.20 23.92 -14.23
C PRO A 73 20.66 23.86 -14.67
N ARG A 74 21.47 23.03 -14.01
CA ARG A 74 22.87 22.81 -14.41
C ARG A 74 22.94 21.78 -15.53
N ARG A 75 23.30 22.24 -16.74
CA ARG A 75 23.41 21.40 -17.94
C ARG A 75 24.75 20.67 -18.08
N SER A 76 25.75 21.03 -17.27
CA SER A 76 27.11 20.46 -17.30
C SER A 76 27.24 19.10 -16.60
N VAL A 77 26.17 18.61 -15.97
CA VAL A 77 26.15 17.33 -15.24
C VAL A 77 25.16 16.35 -15.87
N PRO A 78 25.33 15.02 -15.67
CA PRO A 78 24.40 14.02 -16.20
C PRO A 78 22.94 14.30 -15.80
N ARG A 79 21.98 13.96 -16.67
CA ARG A 79 20.53 14.28 -16.51
C ARG A 79 19.89 13.85 -15.17
N TYR A 80 20.40 12.79 -14.56
CA TYR A 80 19.92 12.24 -13.29
C TYR A 80 20.85 12.52 -12.12
N ASP A 81 21.87 13.35 -12.31
CA ASP A 81 22.71 13.88 -11.24
C ASP A 81 21.86 14.85 -10.38
N PRO A 82 21.88 14.74 -9.05
CA PRO A 82 21.09 15.62 -8.17
C PRO A 82 21.37 17.11 -8.42
N ARG A 83 22.61 17.45 -8.80
CA ARG A 83 23.07 18.82 -9.04
C ARG A 83 22.44 19.46 -10.29
N THR A 84 21.74 18.69 -11.13
CA THR A 84 20.96 19.23 -12.24
C THR A 84 19.89 20.21 -11.79
N MET A 85 19.37 20.05 -10.56
CA MET A 85 18.31 20.86 -9.96
C MET A 85 18.78 21.43 -8.60
N PRO A 86 19.64 22.47 -8.59
CA PRO A 86 20.27 22.98 -7.36
C PRO A 86 19.26 23.37 -6.27
N ALA A 87 18.14 24.01 -6.62
CA ALA A 87 17.08 24.37 -5.68
C ALA A 87 16.57 23.16 -4.85
N LEU A 88 16.49 21.96 -5.44
CA LEU A 88 16.09 20.75 -4.69
C LEU A 88 17.19 20.27 -3.76
N VAL A 89 18.46 20.41 -4.15
CA VAL A 89 19.60 20.09 -3.28
C VAL A 89 19.62 21.01 -2.07
N GLN A 90 19.37 22.31 -2.29
CA GLN A 90 19.29 23.32 -1.23
C GLN A 90 18.10 23.07 -0.29
N LEU A 91 16.92 22.78 -0.86
CA LEU A 91 15.75 22.38 -0.08
C LEU A 91 16.01 21.12 0.76
N ASN A 92 16.58 20.08 0.16
CA ASN A 92 16.92 18.85 0.88
C ASN A 92 17.93 19.09 2.01
N ALA A 93 18.88 20.02 1.85
CA ALA A 93 19.82 20.40 2.91
C ALA A 93 19.10 21.02 4.13
N ILE A 94 18.05 21.81 3.91
CA ILE A 94 17.21 22.35 4.98
C ILE A 94 16.37 21.22 5.60
N SER A 95 15.60 20.50 4.77
CA SER A 95 14.60 19.54 5.23
C SER A 95 15.19 18.27 5.86
N SER A 96 16.41 17.87 5.48
CA SER A 96 17.07 16.68 6.03
C SER A 96 17.35 16.75 7.54
N GLN A 97 17.31 17.94 8.13
CA GLN A 97 17.41 18.15 9.57
C GLN A 97 16.22 17.56 10.35
N PHE A 98 15.07 17.39 9.69
CA PHE A 98 13.83 16.90 10.29
C PHE A 98 13.35 15.60 9.63
N PHE A 99 13.59 15.46 8.34
CA PHE A 99 13.13 14.34 7.52
C PHE A 99 14.33 13.54 7.02
N THR A 100 14.83 12.65 7.87
CA THR A 100 16.07 11.90 7.59
C THR A 100 15.97 11.10 6.29
N GLY A 101 16.83 11.45 5.33
CA GLY A 101 16.88 10.79 4.02
C GLY A 101 15.78 11.20 3.04
N ILE A 102 15.18 12.38 3.21
CA ILE A 102 14.19 12.94 2.28
C ILE A 102 14.61 12.93 0.80
N SER A 103 15.91 13.08 0.52
CA SER A 103 16.47 12.98 -0.84
C SER A 103 16.42 11.58 -1.45
N ARG A 104 16.10 10.53 -0.68
CA ARG A 104 15.89 9.17 -1.18
C ARG A 104 14.53 8.98 -1.85
N SER A 105 13.59 9.93 -1.72
CA SER A 105 12.31 9.88 -2.41
C SER A 105 12.48 10.21 -3.90
N SER A 106 11.97 9.33 -4.77
CA SER A 106 11.97 9.55 -6.23
C SER A 106 10.84 10.45 -6.71
N VAL A 107 9.94 10.81 -5.79
CA VAL A 107 8.81 11.72 -6.01
C VAL A 107 8.99 13.01 -5.20
N PRO A 108 8.42 14.14 -5.64
CA PRO A 108 8.34 15.35 -4.84
C PRO A 108 7.69 15.04 -3.50
N VAL A 109 8.39 15.36 -2.41
CA VAL A 109 7.89 15.12 -1.06
C VAL A 109 6.99 16.29 -0.69
N LEU A 110 5.70 16.00 -0.47
CA LEU A 110 4.71 16.97 -0.01
C LEU A 110 4.48 16.78 1.49
N LEU A 111 4.78 17.80 2.30
CA LEU A 111 4.61 17.77 3.76
C LEU A 111 4.05 19.11 4.25
N PRO A 112 3.39 19.15 5.42
CA PRO A 112 3.06 20.40 6.08
C PRO A 112 4.35 21.00 6.66
N PHE A 113 5.23 21.52 5.81
CA PHE A 113 6.49 22.14 6.23
C PHE A 113 6.82 23.32 5.34
N ASP A 114 6.77 24.52 5.91
CA ASP A 114 7.15 25.76 5.25
C ASP A 114 8.66 25.98 5.38
N ALA A 115 9.41 25.36 4.45
CA ALA A 115 10.86 25.46 4.43
C ALA A 115 11.35 26.91 4.21
N ALA A 116 10.59 27.72 3.46
CA ALA A 116 10.92 29.11 3.17
C ALA A 116 10.83 29.97 4.44
N ALA A 117 9.69 29.89 5.14
CA ALA A 117 9.49 30.60 6.40
C ALA A 117 10.46 30.13 7.50
N TYR A 118 10.74 28.83 7.56
CA TYR A 118 11.73 28.28 8.49
C TYR A 118 13.13 28.86 8.21
N PHE A 119 13.56 28.83 6.96
CA PHE A 119 14.88 29.28 6.57
C PHE A 119 15.04 30.80 6.74
N GLU A 120 14.04 31.60 6.40
CA GLU A 120 14.01 33.05 6.64
C GLU A 120 14.11 33.37 8.14
N ALA A 121 13.38 32.64 9.00
CA ALA A 121 13.48 32.84 10.44
C ALA A 121 14.88 32.53 10.97
N ARG A 122 15.52 31.46 10.49
CA ARG A 122 16.91 31.12 10.83
C ARG A 122 17.89 32.20 10.36
N HIS A 123 17.68 32.75 9.16
CA HIS A 123 18.47 33.86 8.63
C HIS A 123 18.35 35.11 9.51
N ASN A 124 17.16 35.39 10.05
CA ASN A 124 16.91 36.50 10.98
C ASN A 124 17.37 36.22 12.44
N GLY A 125 18.15 35.16 12.67
CA GLY A 125 18.69 34.84 14.00
C GLY A 125 17.66 34.26 14.98
N ALA A 126 16.52 33.77 14.49
CA ALA A 126 15.54 33.13 15.37
C ALA A 126 16.19 31.97 16.15
N PRO A 127 16.01 31.92 17.49
CA PRO A 127 16.59 30.86 18.31
C PRO A 127 16.22 29.47 17.78
N ALA A 128 17.12 28.52 17.91
CA ALA A 128 16.82 27.11 17.63
C ALA A 128 15.70 26.55 18.53
N THR A 129 15.34 27.28 19.60
CA THR A 129 14.25 26.95 20.53
C THR A 129 12.85 27.28 20.00
N VAL A 130 12.72 27.96 18.85
CA VAL A 130 11.41 28.13 18.20
C VAL A 130 10.88 26.76 17.78
N ALA A 131 9.69 26.39 18.25
CA ALA A 131 9.10 25.08 17.99
C ALA A 131 8.91 24.86 16.48
N LEU A 132 9.39 23.71 15.99
CA LEU A 132 9.26 23.29 14.58
C LEU A 132 7.78 23.29 14.12
N SER A 133 6.85 22.98 15.03
CA SER A 133 5.41 22.96 14.77
C SER A 133 4.86 24.26 14.17
N ARG A 134 5.46 25.41 14.49
CA ARG A 134 5.11 26.71 13.89
C ARG A 134 5.31 26.73 12.37
N TYR A 135 6.33 26.04 11.89
CA TYR A 135 6.62 25.88 10.47
C TYR A 135 5.94 24.66 9.87
N GLN A 136 5.21 23.90 10.69
CA GLN A 136 4.45 22.74 10.29
C GLN A 136 2.94 22.91 10.44
N ALA A 137 2.43 24.14 10.33
CA ALA A 137 1.00 24.44 10.44
C ALA A 137 0.33 23.90 11.72
N ASP A 138 1.07 23.95 12.83
CA ASP A 138 0.72 23.46 14.18
C ASP A 138 0.62 21.94 14.33
N PHE A 139 1.06 21.18 13.34
CA PHE A 139 1.33 19.76 13.50
C PHE A 139 2.60 19.57 14.32
N ASN A 140 2.64 18.50 15.13
CA ASN A 140 3.84 18.12 15.86
C ASN A 140 4.99 17.76 14.89
N SER A 141 6.21 17.66 15.44
CA SER A 141 7.33 17.06 14.72
C SER A 141 6.93 15.70 14.16
N VAL A 142 7.48 15.34 13.01
CA VAL A 142 7.18 14.09 12.32
C VAL A 142 7.39 12.88 13.23
N ASP A 143 6.36 12.04 13.37
CA ASP A 143 6.38 10.84 14.21
C ASP A 143 7.11 9.67 13.51
N MET A 144 7.01 9.64 12.18
CA MET A 144 7.65 8.67 11.30
C MET A 144 7.85 9.31 9.93
N PHE A 145 9.05 9.12 9.35
CA PHE A 145 9.32 9.46 7.96
C PHE A 145 10.17 8.35 7.31
N ASP A 146 9.72 7.86 6.17
CA ASP A 146 10.46 6.92 5.33
C ASP A 146 10.43 7.38 3.88
N ALA A 147 11.60 7.38 3.23
CA ALA A 147 11.73 7.74 1.83
C ALA A 147 12.68 6.77 1.13
N GLY A 148 12.30 6.40 -0.09
CA GLY A 148 12.97 5.42 -0.92
C GLY A 148 12.55 5.52 -2.39
N PRO A 149 13.03 4.59 -3.23
CA PRO A 149 12.91 4.74 -4.68
C PRO A 149 11.47 4.61 -5.24
N ALA A 150 10.51 4.04 -4.53
CA ALA A 150 9.10 4.07 -4.95
C ALA A 150 8.41 5.38 -4.54
N GLY A 151 8.83 5.98 -3.43
CA GLY A 151 8.28 7.24 -2.93
C GLY A 151 8.57 7.44 -1.45
N TYR A 152 7.57 7.89 -0.68
CA TYR A 152 7.73 8.13 0.76
C TYR A 152 6.43 7.90 1.54
N SER A 153 6.58 7.68 2.84
CA SER A 153 5.50 7.74 3.83
C SER A 153 5.90 8.62 5.00
N ALA A 154 4.94 9.35 5.56
CA ALA A 154 5.15 10.16 6.75
C ALA A 154 3.91 10.13 7.66
N THR A 155 4.13 10.29 8.96
CA THR A 155 3.09 10.38 9.98
C THR A 155 3.31 11.62 10.85
N PHE A 156 2.23 12.35 11.10
CA PHE A 156 2.21 13.54 11.96
C PHE A 156 1.08 13.45 12.96
N SER A 157 1.23 14.12 14.10
CA SER A 157 0.21 14.23 15.13
C SER A 157 -0.32 15.66 15.25
N PHE A 158 -1.63 15.79 15.45
CA PHE A 158 -2.32 17.08 15.64
C PHE A 158 -3.05 17.12 16.99
N GLU A 159 -2.48 17.88 17.92
CA GLU A 159 -2.95 18.00 19.31
C GLU A 159 -4.39 18.53 19.41
N PRO A 160 -5.18 18.12 20.42
CA PRO A 160 -6.46 18.73 20.73
C PRO A 160 -6.31 20.24 21.02
N GLY A 161 -7.21 21.06 20.48
CA GLY A 161 -7.24 22.51 20.73
C GLY A 161 -6.18 23.35 20.01
N THR A 162 -5.29 22.75 19.22
CA THR A 162 -4.35 23.51 18.39
C THR A 162 -4.97 23.93 17.05
N GLY A 163 -4.38 24.97 16.44
CA GLY A 163 -4.72 25.50 15.13
C GLY A 163 -5.85 26.52 15.16
N ASP A 164 -5.53 27.75 14.75
CA ASP A 164 -6.53 28.81 14.64
C ASP A 164 -7.67 28.43 13.69
N GLY A 165 -8.90 28.68 14.13
CA GLY A 165 -10.12 28.37 13.37
C GLY A 165 -10.50 26.88 13.33
N MET A 166 -9.79 26.01 14.06
CA MET A 166 -10.16 24.59 14.12
C MET A 166 -11.40 24.36 14.99
N PRO A 167 -12.35 23.52 14.55
CA PRO A 167 -13.48 23.13 15.39
C PRO A 167 -13.02 22.41 16.66
N SER A 168 -13.73 22.65 17.76
CA SER A 168 -13.56 21.85 18.98
C SER A 168 -13.83 20.37 18.71
N ARG A 169 -13.04 19.49 19.32
CA ARG A 169 -13.17 18.03 19.21
C ARG A 169 -13.54 17.44 20.57
N VAL A 170 -14.39 16.42 20.54
CA VAL A 170 -14.66 15.52 21.67
C VAL A 170 -13.51 14.54 21.84
N PHE A 171 -12.91 14.08 20.74
CA PHE A 171 -11.75 13.20 20.78
C PHE A 171 -10.59 13.86 21.52
N ALA A 172 -10.09 13.18 22.56
CA ALA A 172 -9.18 13.78 23.55
C ALA A 172 -7.69 13.51 23.30
N ARG A 173 -7.35 12.76 22.25
CA ARG A 173 -5.97 12.42 21.90
C ARG A 173 -5.51 13.16 20.64
N PRO A 174 -4.20 13.24 20.39
CA PRO A 174 -3.69 13.73 19.11
C PRO A 174 -4.27 12.93 17.95
N VAL A 175 -4.64 13.62 16.88
CA VAL A 175 -5.09 12.98 15.64
C VAL A 175 -3.87 12.67 14.80
N GLU A 176 -3.67 11.39 14.51
CA GLU A 176 -2.60 10.92 13.63
C GLU A 176 -3.01 11.09 12.17
N VAL A 177 -2.17 11.78 11.39
CA VAL A 177 -2.33 12.00 9.96
C VAL A 177 -1.18 11.36 9.23
N GLN A 178 -1.51 10.41 8.37
CA GLN A 178 -0.55 9.72 7.51
C GLN A 178 -0.61 10.30 6.11
N ILE A 179 0.54 10.47 5.46
CA ILE A 179 0.64 10.77 4.04
C ILE A 179 1.58 9.77 3.37
N THR A 180 1.22 9.29 2.18
CA THR A 180 2.11 8.51 1.33
C THR A 180 2.04 9.05 -0.09
N GLY A 181 3.19 9.30 -0.69
CA GLY A 181 3.33 9.61 -2.11
C GLY A 181 4.11 8.48 -2.78
N SER A 182 3.60 7.93 -3.88
CA SER A 182 4.26 6.82 -4.58
C SER A 182 4.18 6.98 -6.10
N ALA A 183 5.31 6.80 -6.77
CA ALA A 183 5.38 6.65 -8.22
C ALA A 183 5.19 5.19 -8.66
N LEU A 184 5.03 4.26 -7.73
CA LEU A 184 4.75 2.86 -8.02
C LEU A 184 3.44 2.45 -7.34
N VAL A 185 2.46 2.03 -8.13
CA VAL A 185 1.16 1.59 -7.62
C VAL A 185 0.87 0.17 -8.05
N TYR A 186 0.26 -0.62 -7.17
CA TYR A 186 -0.18 -1.98 -7.47
C TYR A 186 -1.50 -1.94 -8.22
N ASP A 187 -1.55 -2.68 -9.32
CA ASP A 187 -2.77 -2.87 -10.09
C ASP A 187 -3.48 -4.10 -9.52
N ILE A 188 -4.54 -3.86 -8.76
CA ILE A 188 -5.35 -4.91 -8.12
C ILE A 188 -6.79 -4.83 -8.61
N ALA A 189 -7.44 -5.99 -8.72
CA ALA A 189 -8.87 -6.09 -8.98
C ALA A 189 -9.67 -5.61 -7.76
N ASP A 190 -9.89 -4.30 -7.68
CA ASP A 190 -10.58 -3.66 -6.56
C ASP A 190 -11.92 -3.06 -7.01
N PRO A 191 -13.06 -3.67 -6.65
CA PRO A 191 -14.38 -3.20 -7.07
C PRO A 191 -14.76 -1.84 -6.46
N SER A 192 -14.04 -1.40 -5.42
CA SER A 192 -14.21 -0.08 -4.80
C SER A 192 -13.18 0.95 -5.28
N GLY A 193 -12.25 0.55 -6.14
CA GLY A 193 -11.20 1.40 -6.67
C GLY A 193 -11.75 2.62 -7.42
N GLY A 194 -11.11 3.78 -7.24
CA GLY A 194 -11.45 5.03 -7.94
C GLY A 194 -12.71 5.75 -7.43
N LYS A 195 -13.49 5.15 -6.53
CA LYS A 195 -14.70 5.77 -5.97
C LYS A 195 -14.36 6.82 -4.90
N GLY A 196 -15.24 7.81 -4.72
CA GLY A 196 -15.10 8.83 -3.67
C GLY A 196 -15.79 10.14 -4.01
N GLU A 197 -15.99 10.98 -2.99
CA GLU A 197 -16.61 12.29 -3.13
C GLU A 197 -15.57 13.35 -3.52
N PRO A 198 -15.83 14.21 -4.51
CA PRO A 198 -14.96 15.33 -4.82
C PRO A 198 -14.95 16.35 -3.67
N VAL A 199 -13.78 16.89 -3.34
CA VAL A 199 -13.62 17.89 -2.26
C VAL A 199 -13.63 19.29 -2.84
N LYS A 200 -14.83 19.81 -3.12
CA LYS A 200 -15.04 21.11 -3.81
C LYS A 200 -14.19 22.27 -3.27
N PRO A 201 -14.06 22.49 -1.94
CA PRO A 201 -13.26 23.60 -1.42
C PRO A 201 -11.77 23.56 -1.77
N LEU A 202 -11.26 22.39 -2.18
CA LEU A 202 -9.85 22.17 -2.50
C LEU A 202 -9.62 21.88 -3.99
N ALA A 203 -10.66 21.89 -4.83
CA ALA A 203 -10.57 21.54 -6.25
C ALA A 203 -9.62 22.45 -7.04
N ALA A 204 -9.45 23.72 -6.64
CA ALA A 204 -8.48 24.62 -7.28
C ALA A 204 -7.02 24.22 -7.03
N LEU A 205 -6.73 23.59 -5.90
CA LEU A 205 -5.39 23.10 -5.55
C LEU A 205 -5.17 21.67 -6.06
N TYR A 206 -6.20 20.85 -5.93
CA TYR A 206 -6.19 19.42 -6.24
C TYR A 206 -7.45 19.05 -7.03
N PRO A 207 -7.44 19.18 -8.37
CA PRO A 207 -8.63 18.99 -9.20
C PRO A 207 -9.26 17.60 -9.12
N ASP A 208 -8.44 16.56 -8.93
CA ASP A 208 -8.86 15.15 -8.86
C ASP A 208 -8.97 14.63 -7.42
N LEU A 209 -8.96 15.51 -6.41
CA LEU A 209 -9.03 15.13 -5.01
C LEU A 209 -10.36 14.48 -4.66
N ARG A 210 -10.28 13.24 -4.20
CA ARG A 210 -11.40 12.44 -3.72
C ARG A 210 -11.27 12.12 -2.23
N LYS A 211 -12.38 12.25 -1.51
CA LYS A 211 -12.53 11.85 -0.11
C LYS A 211 -13.43 10.63 -0.02
N PHE A 212 -13.03 9.63 0.76
CA PHE A 212 -13.82 8.44 1.04
C PHE A 212 -13.41 7.81 2.36
N ILE A 213 -14.28 6.98 2.93
CA ILE A 213 -13.98 6.19 4.14
C ILE A 213 -13.74 4.76 3.70
N ARG A 214 -12.59 4.19 4.09
CA ARG A 214 -12.18 2.85 3.69
C ARG A 214 -11.21 2.23 4.68
N GLU A 215 -11.55 1.03 5.14
CA GLU A 215 -10.73 0.18 6.02
C GLU A 215 -10.44 0.82 7.38
N GLY A 216 -11.41 1.58 7.91
CA GLY A 216 -11.27 2.33 9.17
C GLY A 216 -10.45 3.62 9.04
N TYR A 217 -10.31 4.15 7.83
CA TYR A 217 -9.64 5.43 7.58
C TYR A 217 -10.54 6.34 6.73
N VAL A 218 -10.59 7.62 7.06
CA VAL A 218 -10.91 8.63 6.03
C VAL A 218 -9.66 8.86 5.21
N ARG A 219 -9.81 8.82 3.89
CA ARG A 219 -8.72 9.00 2.92
C ARG A 219 -9.03 10.12 1.96
N TYR A 220 -8.00 10.85 1.62
CA TYR A 220 -7.98 11.92 0.64
C TYR A 220 -6.92 11.56 -0.41
N ALA A 221 -7.37 11.06 -1.56
CA ALA A 221 -6.53 10.61 -2.65
C ALA A 221 -6.51 11.64 -3.78
N PHE A 222 -5.33 11.98 -4.30
CA PHE A 222 -5.16 12.97 -5.36
C PHE A 222 -3.89 12.73 -6.16
N THR A 223 -3.82 13.31 -7.34
CA THR A 223 -2.62 13.33 -8.18
C THR A 223 -1.95 14.69 -8.09
N ARG A 224 -0.63 14.70 -7.90
CA ARG A 224 0.19 15.92 -8.01
C ARG A 224 1.49 15.60 -8.71
N PHE A 225 1.95 16.45 -9.62
CA PHE A 225 3.20 16.22 -10.36
C PHE A 225 3.27 14.84 -11.06
N GLY A 226 2.12 14.34 -11.53
CA GLY A 226 2.01 13.01 -12.15
C GLY A 226 2.13 11.81 -11.20
N VAL A 227 2.11 12.03 -9.88
CA VAL A 227 2.29 11.00 -8.83
C VAL A 227 1.03 10.88 -7.98
N ALA A 228 0.74 9.68 -7.46
CA ALA A 228 -0.36 9.43 -6.54
C ALA A 228 0.02 9.77 -5.09
N TYR A 229 -0.82 10.56 -4.42
CA TYR A 229 -0.70 10.88 -3.00
C TYR A 229 -1.99 10.53 -2.28
N VAL A 230 -1.86 10.01 -1.06
CA VAL A 230 -2.99 9.72 -0.20
C VAL A 230 -2.69 10.20 1.21
N VAL A 231 -3.57 11.06 1.73
CA VAL A 231 -3.63 11.43 3.14
C VAL A 231 -4.68 10.58 3.82
N SER A 232 -4.34 9.93 4.94
CA SER A 232 -5.20 9.01 5.67
C SER A 232 -5.22 9.33 7.16
N ILE A 233 -6.42 9.28 7.77
CA ILE A 233 -6.61 9.44 9.21
C ILE A 233 -7.48 8.27 9.69
N GLN A 234 -6.99 7.52 10.68
CA GLN A 234 -7.75 6.42 11.25
C GLN A 234 -8.97 6.98 12.02
N CYS A 235 -10.17 6.54 11.66
CA CYS A 235 -11.40 7.02 12.26
C CYS A 235 -12.49 5.96 12.18
N LEU A 236 -13.53 6.12 13.00
CA LEU A 236 -14.76 5.35 12.85
C LEU A 236 -15.87 6.28 12.34
N ASP A 237 -16.64 5.81 11.35
CA ASP A 237 -17.83 6.54 10.90
C ASP A 237 -18.97 6.36 11.91
N SER A 238 -18.88 7.10 13.02
CA SER A 238 -19.80 7.02 14.13
C SER A 238 -19.93 8.37 14.86
N VAL A 239 -20.74 8.39 15.91
CA VAL A 239 -20.80 9.52 16.84
C VAL A 239 -19.44 9.73 17.52
N ALA A 240 -19.06 11.00 17.71
CA ALA A 240 -17.83 11.42 18.38
C ALA A 240 -17.74 10.90 19.82
N LYS A 241 -16.57 10.41 20.23
CA LYS A 241 -16.31 9.92 21.58
C LYS A 241 -14.89 10.30 22.05
N PRO A 242 -14.65 10.50 23.36
CA PRO A 242 -13.34 10.92 23.86
C PRO A 242 -12.19 9.97 23.50
N ARG A 243 -12.46 8.66 23.42
CA ARG A 243 -11.46 7.62 23.16
C ARG A 243 -11.49 7.08 21.73
N ARG A 244 -12.35 7.59 20.86
CA ARG A 244 -12.51 7.10 19.48
C ARG A 244 -12.84 8.26 18.54
N LEU A 245 -11.92 8.55 17.62
CA LEU A 245 -12.08 9.62 16.65
C LEU A 245 -13.21 9.31 15.67
N ALA A 246 -14.21 10.19 15.59
CA ALA A 246 -15.22 10.11 14.54
C ALA A 246 -14.67 10.66 13.22
N CYS A 247 -15.02 10.05 12.08
CA CYS A 247 -14.56 10.53 10.78
C CYS A 247 -14.98 11.99 10.50
N LYS A 248 -16.15 12.42 11.00
CA LYS A 248 -16.57 13.83 10.94
C LYS A 248 -15.62 14.80 11.66
N GLU A 249 -14.98 14.37 12.76
CA GLU A 249 -13.97 15.18 13.48
C GLU A 249 -12.61 15.15 12.78
N ALA A 250 -12.35 14.14 11.95
CA ALA A 250 -11.10 14.01 11.19
C ALA A 250 -11.07 14.92 9.94
N TYR A 251 -12.23 15.23 9.33
CA TYR A 251 -12.28 16.01 8.09
C TYR A 251 -11.58 17.39 8.20
N PRO A 252 -11.84 18.22 9.22
CA PRO A 252 -11.18 19.52 9.32
C PRO A 252 -9.66 19.40 9.50
N VAL A 253 -9.20 18.34 10.19
CA VAL A 253 -7.76 18.08 10.39
C VAL A 253 -7.11 17.70 9.06
N ALA A 254 -7.74 16.81 8.29
CA ALA A 254 -7.26 16.42 6.96
C ALA A 254 -7.21 17.62 6.00
N GLU A 255 -8.26 18.45 5.99
CA GLU A 255 -8.30 19.63 5.13
C GLU A 255 -7.24 20.68 5.52
N ARG A 256 -6.98 20.89 6.81
CA ARG A 256 -5.86 21.72 7.28
C ARG A 256 -4.53 21.16 6.76
N PHE A 257 -4.32 19.85 6.92
CA PHE A 257 -3.11 19.17 6.48
C PHE A 257 -2.89 19.35 4.98
N LEU A 258 -3.92 19.11 4.16
CA LEU A 258 -3.88 19.25 2.70
C LEU A 258 -3.56 20.69 2.23
N LYS A 259 -4.11 21.70 2.92
CA LYS A 259 -3.81 23.12 2.64
C LYS A 259 -2.39 23.52 3.02
N ALA A 260 -1.81 22.83 4.00
CA ALA A 260 -0.46 23.09 4.48
C ALA A 260 0.63 22.40 3.65
N LEU A 261 0.28 21.49 2.72
CA LEU A 261 1.25 20.76 1.92
C LEU A 261 2.08 21.71 1.03
N ARG A 262 3.40 21.65 1.20
CA ARG A 262 4.42 22.35 0.41
C ARG A 262 5.41 21.36 -0.18
N VAL A 263 6.18 21.78 -1.18
CA VAL A 263 7.30 20.99 -1.66
C VAL A 263 8.40 21.01 -0.61
N ALA A 264 8.55 19.90 0.12
CA ALA A 264 9.49 19.78 1.23
C ALA A 264 10.80 19.10 0.83
N GLY A 265 10.86 18.40 -0.31
CA GLY A 265 12.09 17.79 -0.80
C GLY A 265 11.87 16.69 -1.83
N GLY A 266 12.78 15.72 -1.83
CA GLY A 266 12.85 14.63 -2.81
C GLY A 266 13.90 14.89 -3.87
N GLN A 267 14.12 13.91 -4.74
CA GLN A 267 15.18 13.98 -5.75
C GLN A 267 14.77 13.36 -7.07
N ARG A 268 15.12 14.04 -8.16
CA ARG A 268 15.00 13.47 -9.51
C ARG A 268 15.91 12.25 -9.64
N MET A 269 15.30 11.11 -9.90
CA MET A 269 16.00 9.84 -10.15
C MET A 269 15.69 9.28 -11.53
N ARG A 270 16.35 8.18 -11.89
CA ARG A 270 15.96 7.38 -13.06
C ARG A 270 14.49 6.96 -12.90
N PRO A 271 13.63 7.19 -13.91
CA PRO A 271 12.23 6.80 -13.86
C PRO A 271 12.06 5.33 -13.53
N LEU A 272 10.97 5.01 -12.85
CA LEU A 272 10.53 3.62 -12.70
C LEU A 272 9.97 3.10 -14.03
N THR A 273 9.85 1.79 -14.12
CA THR A 273 9.26 1.07 -15.25
C THR A 273 8.14 0.20 -14.74
N ASP A 274 7.11 0.05 -15.57
CA ASP A 274 5.99 -0.84 -15.28
C ASP A 274 6.49 -2.27 -15.12
N ILE A 275 5.80 -3.02 -14.27
CA ILE A 275 6.13 -4.39 -13.93
C ILE A 275 4.93 -5.23 -14.32
N ALA A 276 5.11 -6.08 -15.32
CA ALA A 276 4.07 -7.03 -15.73
C ALA A 276 3.93 -8.15 -14.69
N SER A 277 2.70 -8.66 -14.51
CA SER A 277 2.46 -9.90 -13.81
C SER A 277 3.18 -11.07 -14.49
N ASN A 278 3.92 -11.86 -13.72
CA ASN A 278 4.64 -13.03 -14.19
C ASN A 278 4.25 -14.26 -13.37
N ILE A 279 4.39 -15.45 -13.96
CA ILE A 279 4.28 -16.71 -13.23
C ILE A 279 5.48 -16.81 -12.28
N LEU A 280 5.23 -17.22 -11.04
CA LEU A 280 6.26 -17.33 -10.02
C LEU A 280 6.97 -18.68 -10.09
N ASP A 281 8.29 -18.61 -9.98
CA ASP A 281 9.13 -19.79 -9.79
C ASP A 281 8.84 -20.40 -8.42
N ARG A 282 8.55 -21.70 -8.43
CA ARG A 282 8.29 -22.52 -7.24
C ARG A 282 9.25 -23.70 -7.23
N PRO A 283 9.59 -24.26 -6.05
CA PRO A 283 10.47 -25.43 -5.96
C PRO A 283 10.03 -26.55 -6.91
N ALA A 284 11.00 -27.23 -7.52
CA ALA A 284 10.72 -28.32 -8.45
C ALA A 284 10.34 -29.63 -7.72
N ALA A 285 11.01 -29.93 -6.61
CA ALA A 285 10.71 -31.08 -5.77
C ALA A 285 9.34 -30.90 -5.11
N ARG A 286 8.48 -31.93 -5.13
CA ARG A 286 7.20 -31.92 -4.41
C ARG A 286 7.40 -32.41 -2.98
N SER A 287 6.75 -31.74 -2.03
CA SER A 287 6.66 -32.19 -0.65
C SER A 287 5.73 -33.41 -0.57
N PRO A 288 6.09 -34.47 0.17
CA PRO A 288 5.18 -35.59 0.42
C PRO A 288 4.02 -35.21 1.35
N ASP A 289 4.22 -34.20 2.21
CA ASP A 289 3.30 -33.89 3.33
C ASP A 289 2.56 -32.56 3.13
N PHE A 290 3.22 -31.52 2.60
CA PHE A 290 2.65 -30.19 2.56
C PHE A 290 1.50 -30.12 1.54
N THR A 291 0.30 -29.97 2.07
CA THR A 291 -0.92 -29.72 1.29
C THR A 291 -1.61 -28.45 1.78
N TYR A 292 -2.35 -27.80 0.89
CA TYR A 292 -3.09 -26.58 1.19
C TYR A 292 -4.38 -26.54 0.36
N ARG A 293 -5.41 -25.87 0.88
CA ARG A 293 -6.65 -25.60 0.17
C ARG A 293 -6.47 -24.40 -0.77
N PRO A 294 -7.20 -24.30 -1.89
CA PRO A 294 -7.14 -23.13 -2.77
C PRO A 294 -7.46 -21.82 -2.03
N SER A 295 -6.93 -20.69 -2.53
CA SER A 295 -7.28 -19.37 -1.97
C SER A 295 -8.78 -19.10 -2.10
N GLY A 296 -9.35 -18.47 -1.07
CA GLY A 296 -10.78 -18.23 -0.95
C GLY A 296 -11.59 -19.42 -0.42
N ASP A 297 -11.00 -20.62 -0.28
CA ASP A 297 -11.65 -21.78 0.36
C ASP A 297 -11.63 -21.68 1.89
N ILE A 298 -12.33 -20.67 2.43
CA ILE A 298 -12.56 -20.54 3.87
C ILE A 298 -13.54 -21.61 4.37
N ILE A 299 -13.61 -21.81 5.68
CA ILE A 299 -14.58 -22.73 6.28
C ILE A 299 -16.02 -22.32 5.85
N PRO A 300 -16.87 -23.23 5.36
CA PRO A 300 -18.18 -22.87 4.81
C PRO A 300 -19.04 -22.07 5.81
N ASN A 301 -19.70 -21.03 5.30
CA ASN A 301 -20.57 -20.12 6.07
C ASN A 301 -19.86 -19.35 7.20
N THR A 302 -18.53 -19.21 7.13
CA THR A 302 -17.78 -18.43 8.12
C THR A 302 -17.43 -17.02 7.66
N GLY A 303 -17.51 -16.70 6.37
CA GLY A 303 -17.34 -15.33 5.89
C GLY A 303 -18.43 -14.38 6.37
N TYR A 304 -18.15 -13.08 6.32
CA TYR A 304 -19.11 -12.07 6.76
C TYR A 304 -20.44 -12.21 6.00
N ARG A 305 -21.57 -12.19 6.74
CA ARG A 305 -22.91 -12.48 6.18
C ARG A 305 -22.97 -13.78 5.34
N LYS A 306 -22.17 -14.78 5.71
CA LYS A 306 -22.04 -16.10 5.06
C LYS A 306 -21.53 -16.03 3.61
N GLN A 307 -20.88 -14.93 3.21
CA GLN A 307 -20.18 -14.86 1.93
C GLN A 307 -19.00 -15.84 1.91
N GLY A 308 -18.53 -16.19 0.70
CA GLY A 308 -17.31 -16.96 0.52
C GLY A 308 -16.05 -16.15 0.86
N GLY A 309 -14.88 -16.80 0.77
CA GLY A 309 -13.59 -16.12 0.85
C GLY A 309 -13.33 -15.25 -0.39
N HIS A 310 -12.14 -14.66 -0.46
CA HIS A 310 -11.68 -13.91 -1.63
C HIS A 310 -10.66 -14.74 -2.40
N PRO A 311 -11.01 -15.34 -3.55
CA PRO A 311 -10.07 -16.10 -4.35
C PRO A 311 -9.02 -15.18 -4.97
N ASP A 312 -7.77 -15.33 -4.54
CA ASP A 312 -6.64 -14.56 -5.04
C ASP A 312 -5.43 -15.46 -5.28
N VAL A 313 -4.95 -15.46 -6.53
CA VAL A 313 -3.81 -16.29 -6.96
C VAL A 313 -2.49 -15.50 -6.94
N MET A 314 -2.51 -14.28 -6.40
CA MET A 314 -1.35 -13.40 -6.36
C MET A 314 -0.46 -13.65 -5.14
N ALA A 315 0.84 -13.84 -5.39
CA ALA A 315 1.85 -13.64 -4.37
C ALA A 315 2.39 -12.21 -4.51
N TYR A 316 1.97 -11.33 -3.60
CA TYR A 316 2.21 -9.88 -3.69
C TYR A 316 3.69 -9.47 -3.52
N ALA A 317 4.49 -10.34 -2.94
CA ALA A 317 5.93 -10.16 -2.80
C ALA A 317 6.65 -11.50 -2.63
N GLN A 318 7.93 -11.52 -2.99
CA GLN A 318 8.83 -12.60 -2.58
C GLN A 318 9.33 -12.30 -1.17
N ILE A 319 8.93 -13.15 -0.22
CA ILE A 319 9.28 -12.98 1.20
C ILE A 319 9.90 -14.24 1.80
N ARG A 320 10.67 -14.05 2.88
CA ARG A 320 10.91 -15.09 3.89
C ARG A 320 9.63 -15.37 4.66
N PHE A 321 9.33 -16.64 4.93
CA PHE A 321 8.17 -17.00 5.75
C PHE A 321 8.28 -16.37 7.16
N PRO A 322 7.20 -15.84 7.77
CA PRO A 322 7.31 -15.01 8.98
C PRO A 322 7.61 -15.78 10.28
N LEU A 323 7.47 -17.12 10.29
CA LEU A 323 7.98 -17.96 11.37
C LEU A 323 9.38 -18.49 11.02
N GLU A 324 10.27 -18.50 12.02
CA GLU A 324 11.66 -18.94 11.83
C GLU A 324 11.74 -20.40 11.36
N LYS A 325 10.91 -21.30 11.89
CA LYS A 325 11.02 -22.74 11.67
C LYS A 325 9.72 -23.37 11.20
N ALA A 326 9.84 -24.30 10.27
CA ALA A 326 8.80 -25.28 9.95
C ALA A 326 8.74 -26.40 11.02
N PRO A 327 7.60 -27.10 11.18
CA PRO A 327 6.34 -26.86 10.48
C PRO A 327 5.55 -25.67 11.04
N ALA A 328 4.74 -25.08 10.18
CA ALA A 328 3.79 -24.01 10.48
C ALA A 328 2.43 -24.33 9.86
N PHE A 329 1.38 -23.70 10.39
CA PHE A 329 -0.01 -24.04 10.10
C PHE A 329 -0.86 -22.78 9.92
N VAL A 330 -1.43 -22.61 8.72
CA VAL A 330 -2.37 -21.52 8.41
C VAL A 330 -3.78 -22.07 8.50
N HIS A 331 -4.53 -21.61 9.50
CA HIS A 331 -5.87 -22.11 9.83
C HIS A 331 -6.65 -21.07 10.62
N SER A 332 -7.97 -21.15 10.50
CA SER A 332 -8.90 -20.31 11.26
C SER A 332 -8.60 -20.31 12.75
N GLN A 333 -8.38 -19.11 13.32
CA GLN A 333 -8.36 -18.97 14.77
C GLN A 333 -9.76 -19.09 15.40
N SER A 334 -10.79 -18.57 14.73
CA SER A 334 -12.13 -18.40 15.32
C SER A 334 -13.09 -19.54 15.03
N TYR A 335 -12.93 -20.23 13.91
CA TYR A 335 -13.87 -21.23 13.41
C TYR A 335 -13.30 -22.64 13.32
N ALA A 336 -12.09 -22.88 13.84
CA ALA A 336 -11.44 -24.21 13.86
C ALA A 336 -12.37 -25.35 14.30
N LYS A 337 -13.21 -25.15 15.33
CA LYS A 337 -14.16 -26.17 15.82
C LYS A 337 -15.25 -26.57 14.82
N ARG A 338 -15.48 -25.75 13.79
CA ARG A 338 -16.43 -26.04 12.70
C ARG A 338 -15.76 -26.78 11.55
N ASP A 339 -14.43 -26.81 11.52
CA ASP A 339 -13.72 -27.65 10.57
C ASP A 339 -13.85 -29.11 11.02
N LYS A 340 -14.21 -29.97 10.08
CA LYS A 340 -14.31 -31.43 10.33
C LYS A 340 -12.91 -32.07 10.40
N MET A 341 -11.87 -31.34 10.00
CA MET A 341 -10.47 -31.68 10.24
C MET A 341 -10.07 -31.06 11.59
N GLU A 342 -10.15 -31.88 12.64
CA GLU A 342 -10.15 -31.46 14.05
C GLU A 342 -8.87 -30.74 14.56
N SER A 343 -7.80 -30.68 13.75
CA SER A 343 -6.50 -30.14 14.16
C SER A 343 -6.15 -28.81 13.50
N THR A 344 -5.90 -27.78 14.32
CA THR A 344 -5.36 -26.47 13.90
C THR A 344 -3.85 -26.50 13.58
N THR A 345 -3.22 -27.66 13.74
CA THR A 345 -1.78 -27.90 13.56
C THR A 345 -1.54 -29.06 12.59
N ALA A 346 -2.37 -29.15 11.55
CA ALA A 346 -2.30 -30.18 10.52
C ALA A 346 -2.41 -29.62 9.10
N TYR A 347 -2.06 -30.46 8.13
CA TYR A 347 -2.35 -30.22 6.71
C TYR A 347 -3.71 -30.84 6.31
N PRO A 348 -4.39 -30.28 5.28
CA PRO A 348 -3.98 -29.14 4.47
C PRO A 348 -4.16 -27.82 5.23
N TRP A 349 -3.34 -26.81 4.89
CA TRP A 349 -3.64 -25.43 5.27
C TRP A 349 -4.98 -24.98 4.70
N ARG A 350 -5.60 -24.01 5.37
CA ARG A 350 -6.85 -23.41 4.91
C ARG A 350 -6.83 -21.90 5.09
N ASP A 351 -7.17 -21.21 4.01
CA ASP A 351 -7.33 -19.76 3.95
C ASP A 351 -8.34 -19.31 5.04
N ASN A 352 -7.98 -18.26 5.77
CA ASN A 352 -8.86 -17.62 6.76
C ASN A 352 -9.01 -16.12 6.54
N PHE A 353 -8.49 -15.57 5.43
CA PHE A 353 -8.81 -14.24 4.96
C PHE A 353 -10.31 -14.13 4.64
N CYS A 354 -10.94 -12.99 4.93
CA CYS A 354 -12.39 -12.79 4.80
C CYS A 354 -13.31 -13.60 5.72
N GLU A 355 -12.79 -14.39 6.65
CA GLU A 355 -13.60 -14.94 7.75
C GLU A 355 -14.30 -13.81 8.53
N SER A 356 -15.51 -14.07 9.02
CA SER A 356 -16.35 -13.05 9.63
C SER A 356 -15.67 -12.41 10.83
N ARG A 357 -15.39 -11.11 10.69
CA ARG A 357 -14.92 -10.19 11.73
C ARG A 357 -15.62 -8.85 11.51
N SER A 358 -15.55 -7.98 12.52
CA SER A 358 -16.08 -6.61 12.42
C SER A 358 -15.06 -5.62 11.83
N PHE A 359 -14.04 -6.11 11.11
CA PHE A 359 -13.05 -5.26 10.45
C PHE A 359 -13.43 -5.05 9.00
N GLU A 360 -13.27 -3.82 8.52
CA GLU A 360 -13.46 -3.50 7.11
C GLU A 360 -12.30 -4.06 6.29
N VAL A 361 -12.64 -4.86 5.28
CA VAL A 361 -11.72 -5.48 4.31
C VAL A 361 -12.43 -5.49 2.97
N TRP A 362 -12.14 -4.50 2.14
CA TRP A 362 -12.97 -4.24 0.96
C TRP A 362 -12.76 -5.23 -0.19
N GLN A 363 -11.71 -6.05 -0.13
CA GLN A 363 -11.57 -7.22 -1.01
C GLN A 363 -12.56 -8.34 -0.68
N CYS A 364 -13.06 -8.39 0.55
CA CYS A 364 -13.99 -9.43 0.99
C CYS A 364 -15.42 -9.18 0.51
N GLY A 365 -16.15 -10.27 0.26
CA GLY A 365 -17.58 -10.21 -0.02
C GLY A 365 -18.33 -9.47 1.10
N GLY A 366 -18.97 -8.35 0.76
CA GLY A 366 -19.68 -7.50 1.72
C GLY A 366 -18.82 -6.48 2.48
N GLY A 367 -17.51 -6.38 2.18
CA GLY A 367 -16.62 -5.32 2.66
C GLY A 367 -16.08 -5.49 4.08
N TYR A 368 -16.37 -6.61 4.74
CA TYR A 368 -15.90 -6.93 6.08
C TYR A 368 -15.34 -8.34 6.14
N GLY A 369 -14.35 -8.54 7.00
CA GLY A 369 -13.74 -9.85 7.19
C GLY A 369 -12.45 -9.79 7.98
N HIS A 370 -11.75 -10.91 8.03
CA HIS A 370 -10.45 -11.07 8.63
C HIS A 370 -9.36 -10.41 7.76
N GLN A 371 -8.48 -9.60 8.36
CA GLN A 371 -7.54 -8.69 7.67
C GLN A 371 -6.21 -9.30 7.22
N GLY A 372 -6.09 -10.62 7.24
CA GLY A 372 -4.88 -11.34 6.86
C GLY A 372 -5.01 -12.82 7.18
N GLU A 373 -3.92 -13.42 7.65
CA GLU A 373 -3.83 -14.86 7.93
C GLU A 373 -3.36 -15.13 9.37
N ASP A 374 -4.02 -16.08 10.02
CA ASP A 374 -3.60 -16.61 11.31
C ASP A 374 -2.64 -17.80 11.12
N ILE A 375 -1.43 -17.67 11.67
CA ILE A 375 -0.33 -18.63 11.54
C ILE A 375 0.03 -19.20 12.90
N ARG A 376 0.00 -20.53 13.03
CA ARG A 376 0.42 -21.28 14.21
C ARG A 376 1.75 -21.96 13.97
N ALA A 377 2.61 -21.93 14.98
CA ALA A 377 3.77 -22.81 15.02
C ALA A 377 3.33 -24.23 15.37
N ALA A 378 4.14 -25.22 14.98
CA ALA A 378 3.95 -26.59 15.47
C ALA A 378 3.97 -26.68 16.99
N GLU A 379 3.16 -27.61 17.50
CA GLU A 379 3.16 -27.96 18.91
C GLU A 379 4.52 -28.49 19.33
N CYS A 380 4.93 -28.12 20.54
CA CYS A 380 6.17 -28.63 21.09
C CYS A 380 5.97 -30.08 21.54
N PRO A 381 6.89 -30.99 21.18
CA PRO A 381 6.78 -32.40 21.54
C PRO A 381 6.76 -32.56 23.06
N SER A 382 6.07 -33.59 23.54
CA SER A 382 6.04 -33.91 24.97
C SER A 382 7.45 -34.25 25.45
N PRO A 383 7.82 -33.92 26.70
CA PRO A 383 9.12 -34.30 27.26
C PRO A 383 9.32 -35.82 27.15
N GLY A 384 10.34 -36.26 26.40
CA GLY A 384 10.69 -37.68 26.24
C GLY A 384 10.51 -38.27 24.84
N GLU A 385 9.90 -37.58 23.88
CA GLU A 385 9.65 -38.10 22.51
C GLU A 385 10.88 -38.05 21.56
N GLY A 386 12.11 -37.92 22.09
CA GLY A 386 13.35 -37.91 21.28
C GLY A 386 13.51 -36.74 20.30
N ARG A 387 12.51 -35.84 20.21
CA ARG A 387 12.54 -34.58 19.44
C ARG A 387 13.08 -33.45 20.32
N GLN A 388 13.70 -32.45 19.70
CA GLN A 388 14.27 -31.29 20.41
C GLN A 388 13.15 -30.60 21.23
N ALA A 389 13.36 -30.49 22.54
CA ALA A 389 12.45 -29.75 23.41
C ALA A 389 12.31 -28.30 22.90
N CYS A 390 11.07 -27.79 22.85
CA CYS A 390 10.82 -26.40 22.53
C CYS A 390 9.82 -25.78 23.51
N ASP A 391 9.89 -24.47 23.65
CA ASP A 391 8.91 -23.68 24.41
C ASP A 391 7.92 -23.03 23.41
N PRO A 392 6.61 -23.34 23.50
CA PRO A 392 5.57 -22.71 22.68
C PRO A 392 5.55 -21.17 22.79
N LYS A 393 6.03 -20.60 23.89
CA LYS A 393 6.11 -19.15 24.11
C LYS A 393 7.38 -18.50 23.53
N GLN A 394 8.31 -19.30 23.03
CA GLN A 394 9.59 -18.83 22.47
C GLN A 394 9.70 -19.07 20.96
N ARG A 395 8.58 -19.35 20.28
CA ARG A 395 8.54 -19.56 18.84
C ARG A 395 8.84 -18.23 18.13
N ALA A 396 10.01 -18.13 17.51
CA ALA A 396 10.49 -16.89 16.92
C ALA A 396 9.68 -16.46 15.68
N ILE A 397 9.37 -15.17 15.65
CA ILE A 397 8.85 -14.44 14.49
C ILE A 397 10.01 -13.64 13.90
N VAL A 398 10.17 -13.70 12.58
CA VAL A 398 11.26 -13.05 11.87
C VAL A 398 10.75 -12.02 10.87
N ALA A 399 11.58 -11.01 10.58
CA ALA A 399 11.32 -10.05 9.53
C ALA A 399 11.29 -10.76 8.18
N VAL A 400 10.19 -10.59 7.45
CA VAL A 400 9.97 -11.24 6.15
C VAL A 400 10.89 -10.74 5.04
N ARG A 401 11.46 -9.54 5.20
CA ARG A 401 12.35 -8.83 4.25
C ARG A 401 13.13 -7.73 4.99
N ASP A 402 14.18 -7.22 4.36
CA ASP A 402 14.80 -5.95 4.72
C ASP A 402 13.75 -4.83 4.66
N ALA A 403 13.54 -4.13 5.77
CA ALA A 403 12.44 -3.18 5.88
C ALA A 403 12.67 -2.12 6.94
N ARG A 404 11.90 -1.03 6.85
CA ARG A 404 11.78 -0.06 7.94
C ARG A 404 10.58 -0.40 8.81
N VAL A 405 10.78 -0.34 10.13
CA VAL A 405 9.75 -0.52 11.14
C VAL A 405 8.90 0.74 11.26
N ILE A 406 7.59 0.54 11.26
CA ILE A 406 6.54 1.51 11.54
C ILE A 406 5.77 0.97 12.74
N ARG A 407 6.03 1.57 13.90
CA ARG A 407 5.40 1.25 15.17
C ARG A 407 5.66 2.36 16.21
N ALA A 408 4.62 3.03 16.67
CA ALA A 408 4.71 3.85 17.88
C ALA A 408 4.77 2.95 19.13
N SER A 409 5.30 3.47 20.24
CA SER A 409 5.52 2.68 21.47
C SER A 409 4.24 2.12 22.10
N LYS A 410 3.07 2.69 21.77
CA LYS A 410 1.76 2.24 22.24
C LYS A 410 1.04 1.31 21.27
N ASP A 411 1.60 1.09 20.09
CA ASP A 411 0.98 0.25 19.07
C ASP A 411 1.23 -1.22 19.38
N GLN A 412 0.18 -2.02 19.17
CA GLN A 412 0.23 -3.47 19.37
C GLN A 412 0.79 -4.21 18.15
N ALA A 413 0.63 -3.63 16.97
CA ALA A 413 1.09 -4.20 15.73
C ALA A 413 2.45 -3.64 15.33
N VAL A 414 3.26 -4.45 14.64
CA VAL A 414 4.47 -4.03 13.96
C VAL A 414 4.19 -4.01 12.48
N THR A 415 4.41 -2.88 11.82
CA THR A 415 4.36 -2.81 10.37
C THR A 415 5.78 -2.68 9.82
N LEU A 416 6.14 -3.56 8.89
CA LEU A 416 7.37 -3.46 8.11
C LEU A 416 7.06 -2.87 6.75
N GLN A 417 7.71 -1.78 6.37
CA GLN A 417 7.57 -1.15 5.06
C GLN A 417 8.80 -1.40 4.20
N ILE A 418 8.53 -1.88 2.99
CA ILE A 418 9.51 -1.98 1.90
C ILE A 418 9.20 -0.84 0.93
N ASN A 419 10.24 -0.07 0.61
CA ASN A 419 10.18 1.04 -0.34
C ASN A 419 11.40 0.94 -1.26
N SER A 420 11.23 0.23 -2.38
CA SER A 420 12.29 -0.12 -3.32
C SER A 420 11.95 0.39 -4.73
N ARG A 421 12.76 0.08 -5.74
CA ARG A 421 12.42 0.43 -7.14
C ARG A 421 11.31 -0.43 -7.73
N THR A 422 10.96 -1.54 -7.08
CA THR A 422 10.04 -2.56 -7.60
C THR A 422 8.90 -2.89 -6.66
N GLU A 423 8.93 -2.39 -5.42
CA GLU A 423 7.93 -2.71 -4.39
C GLU A 423 7.69 -1.47 -3.52
N HIS A 424 6.42 -1.22 -3.18
CA HIS A 424 6.01 -0.29 -2.12
C HIS A 424 4.89 -0.95 -1.33
N ILE A 425 5.29 -1.78 -0.37
CA ILE A 425 4.42 -2.79 0.27
C ILE A 425 4.67 -2.80 1.78
N ARG A 426 3.64 -3.16 2.55
CA ARG A 426 3.68 -3.28 4.01
C ARG A 426 3.28 -4.67 4.46
N PHE A 427 3.93 -5.13 5.53
CA PHE A 427 3.58 -6.36 6.24
C PHE A 427 3.29 -6.04 7.69
N ARG A 428 2.11 -6.42 8.19
CA ARG A 428 1.73 -6.18 9.59
C ARG A 428 1.78 -7.48 10.38
N TYR A 429 2.38 -7.44 11.56
CA TYR A 429 2.48 -8.53 12.50
C TYR A 429 1.73 -8.15 13.77
N MET A 430 0.82 -9.00 14.24
CA MET A 430 0.03 -8.76 15.43
C MET A 430 0.21 -9.87 16.48
N HIS A 431 -0.34 -9.60 17.66
CA HIS A 431 -0.41 -10.49 18.83
C HIS A 431 0.89 -10.77 19.60
N MET A 432 2.01 -10.19 19.16
CA MET A 432 3.24 -10.06 19.94
C MET A 432 3.04 -9.15 21.16
N ASN A 433 3.82 -9.32 22.22
CA ASN A 433 3.74 -8.50 23.42
C ASN A 433 4.35 -7.09 23.18
N PRO A 434 3.57 -5.99 23.23
CA PRO A 434 4.06 -4.64 22.93
C PRO A 434 5.16 -4.15 23.88
N GLN A 435 5.18 -4.60 25.14
CA GLN A 435 6.22 -4.24 26.10
C GLN A 435 7.56 -4.89 25.73
N ALA A 436 7.54 -6.16 25.28
CA ALA A 436 8.73 -6.84 24.78
C ALA A 436 9.25 -6.16 23.51
N LEU A 437 8.35 -5.84 22.57
CA LEU A 437 8.74 -5.12 21.34
C LEU A 437 9.37 -3.74 21.62
N ASN A 438 8.89 -3.03 22.65
CA ASN A 438 9.49 -1.77 23.09
C ASN A 438 10.88 -1.99 23.68
N ALA A 439 11.05 -3.01 24.53
CA ALA A 439 12.34 -3.36 25.11
C ALA A 439 13.38 -3.75 24.04
N ASP A 440 12.92 -4.42 22.98
CA ASP A 440 13.74 -4.81 21.83
C ASP A 440 13.99 -3.66 20.84
N GLY A 441 13.50 -2.44 21.12
CA GLY A 441 13.70 -1.26 20.28
C GLY A 441 12.99 -1.35 18.92
N LEU A 442 11.94 -2.16 18.79
CA LEU A 442 11.17 -2.30 17.56
C LEU A 442 10.16 -1.15 17.42
N LEU A 443 10.69 0.04 17.12
CA LEU A 443 9.99 1.32 17.06
C LEU A 443 10.20 2.00 15.69
N ASN A 444 9.42 3.05 15.43
CA ASN A 444 9.50 3.88 14.22
C ASN A 444 10.94 4.17 13.80
N GLY A 445 11.24 3.84 12.54
CA GLY A 445 12.52 4.18 11.92
C GLY A 445 13.64 3.15 12.11
N ARG A 446 13.47 2.12 12.95
CA ARG A 446 14.42 1.00 12.98
C ARG A 446 14.45 0.31 11.62
N ILE A 447 15.64 -0.06 11.15
CA ILE A 447 15.82 -0.92 9.98
C ILE A 447 16.04 -2.34 10.51
N VAL A 448 15.37 -3.31 9.90
CA VAL A 448 15.54 -4.75 10.18
C VAL A 448 15.96 -5.45 8.90
N SER A 449 16.68 -6.57 9.05
CA SER A 449 17.10 -7.42 7.93
C SER A 449 16.16 -8.61 7.75
N GLU A 450 16.06 -9.15 6.53
CA GLU A 450 15.35 -10.40 6.26
C GLU A 450 15.86 -11.52 7.20
N GLY A 451 14.94 -12.23 7.85
CA GLY A 451 15.26 -13.31 8.78
C GLY A 451 15.64 -12.86 10.20
N GLU A 452 15.79 -11.56 10.46
CA GLU A 452 16.05 -11.03 11.80
C GLU A 452 14.88 -11.34 12.73
N LYS A 453 15.15 -11.85 13.95
CA LYS A 453 14.10 -12.07 14.96
C LYS A 453 13.54 -10.72 15.42
N ILE A 454 12.24 -10.50 15.20
CA ILE A 454 11.51 -9.28 15.58
C ILE A 454 10.49 -9.52 16.69
N GLY A 455 10.34 -10.77 17.15
CA GLY A 455 9.50 -11.10 18.28
C GLY A 455 9.26 -12.59 18.42
N VAL A 456 8.20 -12.95 19.14
CA VAL A 456 7.79 -14.33 19.37
C VAL A 456 6.27 -14.46 19.27
N VAL A 457 5.81 -15.64 18.84
CA VAL A 457 4.38 -16.00 18.85
C VAL A 457 3.82 -15.81 20.25
N SER A 458 2.68 -15.15 20.34
CA SER A 458 2.07 -14.71 21.58
C SER A 458 0.55 -14.64 21.42
N ASN A 459 -0.15 -14.14 22.42
CA ASN A 459 -1.60 -14.09 22.51
C ASN A 459 -2.13 -12.72 23.00
N TYR A 460 -1.38 -11.65 22.70
CA TYR A 460 -1.73 -10.30 23.14
C TYR A 460 -2.85 -9.72 22.26
N LEU A 461 -3.90 -9.21 22.88
CA LEU A 461 -4.91 -8.39 22.21
C LEU A 461 -5.52 -7.47 23.26
N ASP A 462 -5.16 -6.19 23.19
CA ASP A 462 -5.43 -5.16 24.22
C ASP A 462 -4.78 -5.41 25.60
N HIS A 463 -4.80 -6.65 26.07
CA HIS A 463 -4.14 -7.16 27.26
C HIS A 463 -3.50 -8.54 26.98
N PRO A 464 -2.60 -9.03 27.86
CA PRO A 464 -2.09 -10.39 27.78
C PRO A 464 -3.22 -11.43 27.77
N ALA A 465 -3.07 -12.49 26.98
CA ALA A 465 -4.11 -13.53 26.79
C ALA A 465 -5.48 -13.00 26.30
N GLY A 466 -5.52 -11.88 25.60
CA GLY A 466 -6.72 -11.37 24.94
C GLY A 466 -7.15 -12.17 23.70
N THR A 467 -6.28 -13.02 23.17
CA THR A 467 -6.58 -13.94 22.06
C THR A 467 -5.90 -15.31 22.26
N SER A 468 -5.90 -16.19 21.27
CA SER A 468 -5.16 -17.47 21.30
C SER A 468 -3.68 -17.29 20.91
N MET A 469 -2.83 -18.29 21.15
CA MET A 469 -1.42 -18.26 20.73
C MET A 469 -1.29 -18.43 19.20
N HIS A 470 -0.94 -17.36 18.49
CA HIS A 470 -0.71 -17.36 17.04
C HIS A 470 0.00 -16.06 16.61
N LEU A 471 0.51 -16.04 15.39
CA LEU A 471 0.86 -14.82 14.68
C LEU A 471 -0.31 -14.48 13.74
N HIS A 472 -0.82 -13.25 13.80
CA HIS A 472 -1.70 -12.72 12.76
C HIS A 472 -0.84 -11.85 11.83
N PHE A 473 -0.89 -12.16 10.53
CA PHE A 473 0.00 -11.61 9.51
C PHE A 473 -0.79 -11.05 8.34
N ASP A 474 -0.55 -9.77 8.02
CA ASP A 474 -1.27 -9.04 6.99
C ASP A 474 -0.35 -8.47 5.93
N VAL A 475 -0.91 -8.22 4.75
CA VAL A 475 -0.23 -7.55 3.63
C VAL A 475 -1.04 -6.33 3.22
N GLN A 476 -0.36 -5.19 3.01
CA GLN A 476 -0.94 -4.04 2.32
C GLN A 476 -0.10 -3.62 1.13
N VAL A 477 -0.78 -3.32 0.02
CA VAL A 477 -0.18 -2.73 -1.17
C VAL A 477 -0.66 -1.30 -1.35
N PHE A 478 0.19 -0.44 -1.92
CA PHE A 478 -0.18 0.94 -2.22
C PHE A 478 -0.83 1.04 -3.61
N THR A 479 -2.05 1.56 -3.66
CA THR A 479 -2.80 1.88 -4.89
C THR A 479 -3.03 3.38 -4.99
N ARG A 480 -3.73 3.84 -6.03
CA ARG A 480 -4.19 5.24 -6.13
C ARG A 480 -5.15 5.67 -5.01
N ASP A 481 -5.72 4.71 -4.27
CA ASP A 481 -6.63 4.94 -3.14
C ASP A 481 -5.97 4.69 -1.77
N GLY A 482 -4.66 4.43 -1.78
CA GLY A 482 -3.83 4.33 -0.58
C GLY A 482 -3.43 2.89 -0.27
N TRP A 483 -3.13 2.61 0.99
CA TRP A 483 -2.79 1.26 1.46
C TRP A 483 -4.04 0.39 1.53
N ILE A 484 -4.08 -0.71 0.78
CA ILE A 484 -5.22 -1.64 0.70
C ILE A 484 -4.81 -2.99 1.25
N TRP A 485 -5.66 -3.58 2.11
CA TRP A 485 -5.45 -4.96 2.59
C TRP A 485 -5.64 -5.96 1.45
N VAL A 486 -4.70 -6.88 1.32
CA VAL A 486 -4.75 -7.96 0.33
C VAL A 486 -4.51 -9.32 0.97
N SER A 487 -5.00 -10.40 0.34
CA SER A 487 -4.83 -11.74 0.90
C SER A 487 -3.34 -12.13 1.00
N PRO A 488 -2.83 -12.47 2.20
CA PRO A 488 -1.47 -13.00 2.36
C PRO A 488 -1.34 -14.44 1.89
N TYR A 489 -2.45 -15.17 1.69
CA TYR A 489 -2.46 -16.64 1.70
C TYR A 489 -1.50 -17.26 0.67
N VAL A 490 -1.62 -16.87 -0.61
CA VAL A 490 -0.72 -17.38 -1.67
C VAL A 490 0.73 -16.91 -1.48
N THR A 491 0.92 -15.69 -0.95
CA THR A 491 2.26 -15.19 -0.57
C THR A 491 2.90 -16.09 0.49
N LEU A 492 2.13 -16.52 1.50
CA LEU A 492 2.57 -17.41 2.56
C LEU A 492 2.84 -18.83 2.07
N VAL A 493 1.97 -19.40 1.20
CA VAL A 493 2.22 -20.71 0.59
C VAL A 493 3.54 -20.69 -0.17
N SER A 494 3.72 -19.73 -1.07
CA SER A 494 4.96 -19.57 -1.84
C SER A 494 6.20 -19.41 -0.95
N ALA A 495 6.10 -18.64 0.13
CA ALA A 495 7.19 -18.46 1.09
C ALA A 495 7.50 -19.72 1.90
N TYR A 496 6.47 -20.49 2.26
CA TYR A 496 6.63 -21.75 2.99
C TYR A 496 7.28 -22.83 2.12
N GLU A 497 6.91 -22.93 0.84
CA GLU A 497 7.57 -23.83 -0.12
C GLU A 497 9.06 -23.57 -0.22
N ARG A 498 9.47 -22.29 -0.27
CA ARG A 498 10.88 -21.91 -0.24
C ARG A 498 11.55 -22.30 1.08
N LEU A 499 10.85 -22.12 2.21
CA LEU A 499 11.36 -22.50 3.54
C LEU A 499 11.62 -24.01 3.66
N ILE A 500 10.72 -24.85 3.13
CA ILE A 500 10.85 -26.31 3.19
C ILE A 500 11.58 -26.91 1.98
N HIS A 501 12.04 -26.06 1.04
CA HIS A 501 12.68 -26.45 -0.22
C HIS A 501 11.86 -27.43 -1.08
N ALA A 502 10.52 -27.39 -0.98
CA ALA A 502 9.63 -28.32 -1.67
C ALA A 502 8.26 -27.68 -1.93
N ARG A 503 7.69 -27.97 -3.10
CA ARG A 503 6.37 -27.50 -3.55
C ARG A 503 5.26 -28.28 -2.87
N GLY A 504 4.28 -27.59 -2.31
CA GLY A 504 3.08 -28.20 -1.77
C GLY A 504 2.15 -28.72 -2.87
N ARG A 505 1.09 -29.41 -2.46
CA ARG A 505 0.01 -29.82 -3.36
C ARG A 505 -1.30 -29.15 -2.93
N GLU A 506 -1.88 -28.39 -3.85
CA GLU A 506 -3.25 -27.89 -3.67
C GLU A 506 -4.24 -29.06 -3.64
N VAL A 507 -5.13 -29.06 -2.65
CA VAL A 507 -6.17 -30.08 -2.47
C VAL A 507 -7.49 -29.41 -2.12
N GLY A 508 -8.57 -29.76 -2.83
CA GLY A 508 -9.87 -29.14 -2.59
C GLY A 508 -10.67 -28.95 -3.89
N PRO A 509 -11.81 -28.25 -3.82
CA PRO A 509 -12.57 -27.88 -5.01
C PRO A 509 -11.77 -26.90 -5.87
N GLU A 510 -11.95 -26.91 -7.20
CA GLU A 510 -11.42 -25.83 -8.03
C GLU A 510 -12.14 -24.52 -7.71
N ILE A 511 -11.39 -23.47 -7.39
CA ILE A 511 -11.91 -22.13 -7.16
C ILE A 511 -11.27 -21.20 -8.20
N ALA A 512 -12.10 -20.57 -9.02
CA ALA A 512 -11.63 -19.63 -10.02
C ALA A 512 -10.98 -18.42 -9.32
N GLY A 513 -9.72 -18.14 -9.67
CA GLY A 513 -9.03 -16.94 -9.22
C GLY A 513 -9.64 -15.66 -9.79
N THR A 514 -9.47 -14.55 -9.08
CA THR A 514 -9.89 -13.24 -9.58
C THR A 514 -9.00 -12.80 -10.75
N PRO A 515 -9.56 -12.44 -11.92
CA PRO A 515 -8.79 -11.88 -13.03
C PRO A 515 -8.08 -10.60 -12.58
N GLN A 516 -6.79 -10.47 -12.85
CA GLN A 516 -6.04 -9.27 -12.48
C GLN A 516 -5.96 -8.26 -13.62
N PRO A 517 -5.94 -6.95 -13.29
CA PRO A 517 -5.62 -5.92 -14.26
C PRO A 517 -4.18 -6.07 -14.76
N VAL A 518 -3.97 -5.71 -16.03
CA VAL A 518 -2.65 -5.63 -16.65
C VAL A 518 -2.14 -4.21 -16.48
N ALA A 519 -0.83 -4.05 -16.21
CA ALA A 519 -0.20 -2.74 -16.25
C ALA A 519 -0.54 -2.04 -17.58
N HIS A 520 -1.12 -0.83 -17.50
CA HIS A 520 -1.64 -0.01 -18.60
C HIS A 520 -3.01 -0.34 -19.22
N ALA A 521 -3.85 -1.19 -18.62
CA ALA A 521 -5.27 -1.15 -18.96
C ALA A 521 -5.83 0.23 -18.51
N LEU A 522 -6.07 1.15 -19.45
CA LEU A 522 -6.70 2.43 -19.15
C LEU A 522 -8.04 2.16 -18.44
N PRO A 523 -8.38 2.92 -17.38
CA PRO A 523 -9.74 2.88 -16.84
C PRO A 523 -10.74 3.21 -17.96
N GLU A 524 -11.82 2.45 -18.09
CA GLU A 524 -12.88 2.71 -19.08
C GLU A 524 -13.44 4.15 -18.97
N ASP A 525 -13.31 4.77 -17.80
CA ASP A 525 -13.77 6.13 -17.51
C ASP A 525 -12.97 7.26 -18.21
N VAL A 526 -11.85 6.95 -18.87
CA VAL A 526 -11.07 7.93 -19.66
C VAL A 526 -11.45 7.91 -21.14
N LEU A 527 -12.22 6.91 -21.59
CA LEU A 527 -12.72 6.82 -22.97
C LEU A 527 -14.13 7.41 -23.09
N LYS A 528 -14.30 8.68 -22.71
CA LYS A 528 -15.31 9.53 -23.35
C LYS A 528 -14.59 10.70 -23.99
N PRO A 529 -14.26 10.60 -25.30
CA PRO A 529 -13.96 11.80 -26.06
C PRO A 529 -15.23 12.65 -26.06
N ASP A 530 -15.13 13.87 -25.54
CA ASP A 530 -16.10 14.93 -25.83
C ASP A 530 -16.16 15.11 -27.35
N LEU A 531 -17.11 14.43 -27.99
CA LEU A 531 -17.51 14.74 -29.35
C LEU A 531 -18.37 16.00 -29.29
N ARG A 532 -17.73 17.16 -29.19
CA ARG A 532 -18.24 18.48 -29.63
C ARG A 532 -17.23 19.57 -29.30
N GLU A 533 -16.19 19.69 -30.12
CA GLU A 533 -15.62 21.00 -30.45
C GLU A 533 -14.78 20.88 -31.72
N GLY A 534 -15.19 21.59 -32.78
CA GLY A 534 -14.42 21.66 -34.03
C GLY A 534 -15.27 21.77 -35.28
N SER A 535 -15.90 22.93 -35.50
CA SER A 535 -16.25 23.40 -36.84
C SER A 535 -16.49 24.90 -36.79
N GLY A 536 -15.40 25.67 -36.73
CA GLY A 536 -15.37 27.03 -37.27
C GLY A 536 -14.62 26.98 -38.60
N GLY A 537 -15.19 27.60 -39.64
CA GLY A 537 -14.49 27.84 -40.91
C GLY A 537 -15.42 28.05 -42.12
N ASP A 538 -15.67 29.32 -42.40
CA ASP A 538 -15.69 29.97 -43.72
C ASP A 538 -16.96 30.08 -44.61
N GLU A 539 -17.32 31.35 -44.83
CA GLU A 539 -17.66 32.03 -46.10
C GLU A 539 -18.76 31.46 -47.02
N ASN A 540 -19.99 31.98 -46.87
CA ASN A 540 -20.72 32.87 -47.82
C ASN A 540 -22.20 32.95 -47.45
#